data_AF-A0A6B3FKZ4-F1
#
_entry.id   AF-A0A6B3FKZ4-F1
#
_cell.length_a   1.000
_cell.length_b   1.000
_cell.length_c   1.000
_cell.angle_alpha   90.00
_cell.angle_beta   90.00
_cell.angle_gamma   90.00
#
_symmetry.space_group_name_H-M   'P 1'
#
loop_
_entity.id
_entity.type
_entity.pdbx_description
1 polymer ?
#
loop_
_entity_poly.entity_id
_entity_poly.type
_entity_poly.pdbx_seq_one_letter_code
_entity_poly.pdbx_strand_id
1 'polypeptide(L)'
;TADVTRTLPIDGTFTALQRKIYDAVYEAQEAGIAAVRPGAKYADFHEAAQRVLATRLVEWGILEGPVDRVLELGLQRRFTLHGTGHMLGLDVH
;
A
#
# COMPACT_ATOMS: atom_id res chain seq x y z
N THR A 1 -16.69 13.39 8.92
CA THR A 1 -15.25 13.47 9.26
C THR A 1 -14.44 13.54 7.99
N ALA A 2 -13.15 13.90 8.07
CA ALA A 2 -12.19 13.80 6.98
C ALA A 2 -10.91 13.20 7.55
N ASP A 3 -10.31 12.24 6.85
CA ASP A 3 -9.05 11.61 7.25
C ASP A 3 -8.08 11.63 6.06
N VAL A 4 -6.98 12.35 6.23
CA VAL A 4 -6.02 12.62 5.16
C VAL A 4 -4.62 12.56 5.72
N THR A 5 -3.81 11.64 5.19
CA THR A 5 -2.38 11.58 5.44
C THR A 5 -1.60 12.06 4.21
N ARG A 6 -0.50 12.78 4.45
CA ARG A 6 0.49 13.18 3.43
C ARG A 6 1.90 12.92 3.96
N THR A 7 2.78 12.43 3.10
CA THR A 7 4.19 12.16 3.42
C THR A 7 5.06 12.97 2.47
N LEU A 8 5.92 13.84 3.03
CA LEU A 8 6.72 14.81 2.30
C LEU A 8 8.11 14.93 2.97
N PRO A 9 9.18 15.23 2.23
CA PRO A 9 10.49 15.54 2.79
C PRO A 9 10.46 16.89 3.51
N ILE A 10 11.13 16.97 4.66
CA ILE A 10 11.15 18.19 5.51
C ILE A 10 11.80 19.38 4.78
N ASP A 11 12.85 19.12 4.00
CA ASP A 11 13.57 20.12 3.21
C ASP A 11 12.94 20.40 1.83
N GLY A 12 11.78 19.79 1.54
CA GLY A 12 11.06 19.95 0.27
C GLY A 12 11.64 19.15 -0.90
N THR A 13 12.72 18.39 -0.74
CA THR A 13 13.34 17.63 -1.84
C THR A 13 13.47 16.15 -1.48
N PHE A 14 12.85 15.28 -2.28
CA PHE A 14 13.02 13.85 -2.09
C PHE A 14 14.45 13.44 -2.46
N THR A 15 15.14 12.75 -1.56
CA THR A 15 16.29 11.92 -1.94
C THR A 15 15.82 10.76 -2.82
N ALA A 16 16.74 10.16 -3.59
CA ALA A 16 16.42 9.02 -4.44
C ALA A 16 15.80 7.84 -3.66
N LEU A 17 16.28 7.58 -2.43
CA LEU A 17 15.73 6.53 -1.58
C LEU A 17 14.33 6.86 -1.08
N GLN A 18 14.11 8.10 -0.60
CA GLN A 18 12.77 8.52 -0.16
C GLN A 18 11.77 8.48 -1.33
N ARG A 19 12.19 8.95 -2.51
CA ARG A 19 11.35 8.91 -3.73
C ARG A 19 10.98 7.48 -4.11
N LYS A 20 11.95 6.57 -4.08
CA LYS A 20 11.74 5.13 -4.35
C LYS A 20 10.68 4.52 -3.44
N ILE A 21 10.73 4.82 -2.15
CA ILE A 21 9.73 4.30 -1.19
C ILE A 21 8.37 4.99 -1.40
N TYR A 22 8.37 6.31 -1.60
CA TYR A 22 7.16 7.08 -1.84
C TYR A 22 6.39 6.57 -3.07
N ASP A 23 7.09 6.37 -4.19
CA ASP A 23 6.47 5.89 -5.43
C ASP A 23 5.85 4.50 -5.25
N ALA A 24 6.48 3.60 -4.49
CA ALA A 24 5.89 2.29 -4.21
C ALA A 24 4.57 2.37 -3.42
N VAL A 25 4.47 3.31 -2.46
CA VAL A 25 3.23 3.54 -1.71
C VAL A 25 2.20 4.24 -2.60
N TYR A 26 2.62 5.18 -3.43
CA TYR A 26 1.74 5.86 -4.38
C TYR A 26 1.14 4.89 -5.40
N GLU A 27 1.94 4.02 -5.98
CA GLU A 27 1.46 2.96 -6.87
C GLU A 27 0.49 1.99 -6.17
N ALA A 28 0.77 1.63 -4.91
CA ALA A 28 -0.14 0.79 -4.13
C ALA A 28 -1.48 1.49 -3.86
N GLN A 29 -1.45 2.81 -3.60
CA GLN A 29 -2.65 3.63 -3.47
C GLN A 29 -3.45 3.64 -4.77
N GLU A 30 -2.82 3.93 -5.91
CA GLU A 30 -3.50 3.96 -7.21
C GLU A 30 -4.09 2.60 -7.58
N ALA A 31 -3.38 1.50 -7.31
CA ALA A 31 -3.90 0.15 -7.49
C ALA A 31 -5.10 -0.14 -6.59
N GLY A 32 -5.05 0.29 -5.33
CA GLY A 32 -6.17 0.20 -4.39
C GLY A 32 -7.39 0.96 -4.90
N ILE A 33 -7.22 2.23 -5.31
CA ILE A 33 -8.29 3.07 -5.85
C ILE A 33 -8.92 2.43 -7.09
N ALA A 34 -8.10 1.93 -8.02
CA ALA A 34 -8.57 1.29 -9.24
C ALA A 34 -9.40 0.02 -8.99
N ALA A 35 -9.16 -0.70 -7.88
CA ALA A 35 -9.92 -1.88 -7.50
C ALA A 35 -11.31 -1.54 -6.90
N VAL A 36 -11.52 -0.31 -6.45
CA VAL A 36 -12.80 0.12 -5.85
C VAL A 36 -13.83 0.37 -6.95
N ARG A 37 -14.87 -0.47 -6.98
CA ARG A 37 -16.00 -0.35 -7.92
C ARG A 37 -17.26 -1.01 -7.38
N PRO A 38 -18.46 -0.66 -7.87
CA PRO A 38 -19.70 -1.36 -7.51
C PRO A 38 -19.59 -2.87 -7.74
N GLY A 39 -20.00 -3.65 -6.74
CA GLY A 39 -19.96 -5.12 -6.78
C GLY A 39 -18.61 -5.76 -6.45
N ALA A 40 -17.53 -4.98 -6.26
CA ALA A 40 -16.28 -5.50 -5.72
C ALA A 40 -16.40 -5.87 -4.24
N LYS A 41 -15.56 -6.79 -3.77
CA LYS A 41 -15.48 -7.11 -2.34
C LYS A 41 -14.75 -5.99 -1.62
N TYR A 42 -15.09 -5.80 -0.35
CA TYR A 42 -14.37 -4.85 0.50
C TYR A 42 -12.87 -5.14 0.59
N ALA A 43 -12.44 -6.41 0.53
CA ALA A 43 -11.02 -6.75 0.62
C ALA A 43 -10.22 -6.44 -0.66
N ASP A 44 -10.87 -6.28 -1.81
CA ASP A 44 -10.18 -6.24 -3.12
C ASP A 44 -9.17 -5.09 -3.21
N PHE A 45 -9.48 -3.93 -2.66
CA PHE A 45 -8.56 -2.78 -2.67
C PHE A 45 -7.35 -2.99 -1.75
N HIS A 46 -7.53 -3.70 -0.64
CA HIS A 46 -6.43 -4.06 0.25
C HIS A 46 -5.51 -5.06 -0.44
N GLU A 47 -6.07 -6.10 -1.06
CA GLU A 47 -5.30 -7.11 -1.79
C GLU A 47 -4.50 -6.52 -2.96
N ALA A 48 -5.12 -5.61 -3.73
CA ALA A 48 -4.45 -4.89 -4.81
C ALA A 48 -3.24 -4.09 -4.30
N ALA A 49 -3.41 -3.30 -3.24
CA ALA A 49 -2.33 -2.54 -2.63
C ALA A 49 -1.22 -3.44 -2.06
N GLN A 50 -1.57 -4.52 -1.36
CA GLN A 50 -0.60 -5.47 -0.80
C GLN A 50 0.22 -6.18 -1.88
N ARG A 51 -0.39 -6.52 -3.03
CA ARG A 51 0.33 -7.12 -4.16
C ARG A 51 1.40 -6.20 -4.74
N VAL A 52 1.10 -4.90 -4.89
CA VAL A 52 2.09 -3.90 -5.33
C VAL A 52 3.25 -3.85 -4.35
N LEU A 53 2.95 -3.70 -3.05
CA LEU A 53 3.99 -3.59 -2.03
C LEU A 53 4.84 -4.86 -1.92
N ALA A 54 4.22 -6.05 -1.96
CA ALA A 54 4.95 -7.31 -1.99
C ALA A 54 5.87 -7.41 -3.22
N THR A 55 5.40 -6.99 -4.39
CA THR A 55 6.20 -6.95 -5.63
C THR A 55 7.41 -6.05 -5.47
N ARG A 56 7.22 -4.82 -4.97
CA ARG A 56 8.32 -3.86 -4.74
C ARG A 56 9.33 -4.37 -3.72
N LEU A 57 8.87 -4.98 -2.62
CA LEU A 57 9.75 -5.57 -1.61
C LEU A 57 10.60 -6.72 -2.16
N VAL A 58 10.04 -7.55 -3.05
CA VAL A 58 10.77 -8.62 -3.73
C VAL A 58 11.78 -8.05 -4.73
N GLU A 59 11.36 -7.09 -5.57
CA GLU A 59 12.24 -6.41 -6.54
C GLU A 59 13.45 -5.73 -5.87
N TRP A 60 13.29 -5.25 -4.65
CA TRP A 60 14.37 -4.60 -3.90
C TRP A 60 15.23 -5.59 -3.10
N GLY A 61 14.92 -6.88 -3.15
CA GLY A 61 15.62 -7.93 -2.41
C GLY A 61 15.40 -7.86 -0.89
N ILE A 62 14.35 -7.19 -0.41
CA ILE A 62 13.97 -7.17 1.01
C ILE A 62 13.23 -8.46 1.38
N LEU A 63 12.45 -8.99 0.44
CA LEU A 63 11.81 -10.29 0.51
C LEU A 63 12.29 -11.15 -0.64
N GLU A 64 12.32 -12.46 -0.42
CA GLU A 64 12.81 -13.43 -1.42
C GLU A 64 11.67 -14.35 -1.88
N GLY A 65 11.79 -14.82 -3.13
CA GLY A 65 10.87 -15.77 -3.74
C GLY A 65 9.72 -15.14 -4.53
N PRO A 66 8.80 -15.98 -5.05
CA PRO A 66 7.68 -15.51 -5.86
C PRO A 66 6.71 -14.64 -5.06
N VAL A 67 6.19 -13.56 -5.68
CA VAL A 67 5.25 -12.62 -5.05
C VAL A 67 4.01 -13.32 -4.48
N ASP A 68 3.46 -14.30 -5.19
CA ASP A 68 2.30 -15.05 -4.70
C ASP A 68 2.60 -15.82 -3.42
N ARG A 69 3.80 -16.39 -3.29
CA ARG A 69 4.23 -17.09 -2.07
C ARG A 69 4.45 -16.12 -0.93
N VAL A 70 5.02 -14.94 -1.20
CA VAL A 70 5.16 -13.86 -0.23
C VAL A 70 3.80 -13.44 0.33
N LEU A 71 2.81 -13.24 -0.54
CA LEU A 71 1.45 -12.86 -0.17
C LEU A 71 0.73 -13.96 0.62
N GLU A 72 0.83 -15.22 0.18
CA GLU A 72 0.26 -16.39 0.87
C GLU A 72 0.77 -16.51 2.30
N LEU A 73 2.08 -16.30 2.51
CA LEU A 73 2.71 -16.33 3.82
C LEU A 73 2.55 -15.00 4.60
N GLY A 74 2.04 -13.96 3.96
CA GLY A 74 1.85 -12.64 4.55
C GLY A 74 3.16 -11.92 4.95
N LEU A 75 4.29 -12.24 4.32
CA LEU A 75 5.60 -11.71 4.73
C LEU A 75 5.71 -10.19 4.58
N GLN A 76 5.03 -9.63 3.58
CA GLN A 76 4.95 -8.18 3.35
C GLN A 76 4.30 -7.43 4.53
N ARG A 77 3.46 -8.10 5.32
CA ARG A 77 2.72 -7.50 6.44
C ARG A 77 3.63 -6.96 7.54
N ARG A 78 4.89 -7.41 7.58
CA ARG A 78 5.92 -6.80 8.44
C ARG A 78 6.14 -5.31 8.16
N PHE A 79 5.83 -4.87 6.94
CA PHE A 79 5.99 -3.48 6.48
C PHE A 79 4.65 -2.75 6.29
N THR A 80 3.52 -3.46 6.41
CA THR A 80 2.14 -2.95 6.22
C THR A 80 1.25 -3.41 7.38
N LEU A 81 1.43 -2.78 8.54
CA LEU A 81 0.86 -3.27 9.81
C LEU A 81 -0.66 -3.03 9.99
N HIS A 82 -1.29 -2.30 9.08
CA HIS A 82 -2.70 -1.92 9.15
C HIS A 82 -3.46 -2.30 7.86
N GLY A 83 -4.79 -2.29 7.94
CA GLY A 83 -5.64 -2.37 6.74
C GLY A 83 -5.41 -1.15 5.85
N THR A 84 -5.65 -1.30 4.54
CA THR A 84 -5.43 -0.21 3.57
C THR A 84 -6.46 0.92 3.75
N GLY A 85 -7.59 0.67 4.41
CA GLY A 85 -8.63 1.67 4.64
C GLY A 85 -9.78 1.16 5.52
N HIS A 86 -10.70 2.07 5.82
CA HIS A 86 -11.90 1.89 6.64
C HIS A 86 -13.08 2.70 6.06
N MET A 87 -14.28 2.46 6.57
CA MET A 87 -15.44 3.32 6.28
C MET A 87 -15.26 4.68 6.95
N LEU A 88 -15.85 5.74 6.40
CA LEU A 88 -15.76 7.11 6.91
C LEU A 88 -17.13 7.78 6.85
N GLY A 89 -17.54 8.48 7.91
CA GLY A 89 -18.86 9.11 7.95
C GLY A 89 -19.03 10.14 9.07
N LEU A 90 -20.00 9.93 9.96
CA LEU A 90 -20.16 10.74 11.17
C LEU A 90 -18.99 10.52 12.13
N ASP A 91 -18.54 9.26 12.23
CA ASP A 91 -17.33 8.86 12.94
C ASP A 91 -16.16 8.66 11.98
N VAL A 92 -14.94 8.64 12.52
CA VAL A 92 -13.74 8.40 11.71
C VAL A 92 -13.65 6.93 11.29
N HIS A 93 -14.00 5.99 12.19
CA HIS A 93 -14.09 4.55 11.96
C HIS A 93 -15.47 4.04 12.36
#